data_AF-A0A945WQU2-F1
#
_entry.id   AF-A0A945WQU2-F1
#
_cell.length_a   1.000
_cell.length_b   1.000
_cell.length_c   1.000
_cell.angle_alpha   90.00
_cell.angle_beta   90.00
_cell.angle_gamma   90.00
#
_symmetry.space_group_name_H-M   'P 1'
#
loop_
_entity.id
_entity.type
_entity.pdbx_description
1 polymer ?
#
loop_
_entity_poly.entity_id
_entity_poly.type
_entity_poly.pdbx_seq_one_letter_code
_entity_poly.pdbx_strand_id
1 'polypeptide(L)'
;MNKIAILDFGSQFTHLLANRIRRLGVYSEILDAETPASELKDYIGIVISGGPASVNDPNSPQLDEAIFDLNIPLLGVCFGHQLIMHKLGGSVKTGEAGEYGLTEFTVQKTEGHLSKLEAKTYQVYASHFDTVAALPEGFESLGTTPEDEFSATYNADRKIYTLQFHPEVTHSECGMDILDSFIEITGATRDWSIEKFIELELAAITAKVGSKKVFLLISGGVDSSVTYVLLAKALGPDRIYAMYVDTGFMRKGETEEIKAFLTEAGVENLHVYDAKDEYFEALKGKYEPEEKRQIIGDKFLEIQRRVAKELNLNPDEWLLGQGTIYPDTVESGGTKNAHKIKTHHNRVPEIEEMIKAGKIIEPIKELYKDEVRMVGRKLGLPDKMI
;
A
#
# COMPACT_ATOMS: atom_id res chain seq x y z
N MET A 1 11.94 14.06 -1.64
CA MET A 1 11.98 12.76 -2.36
C MET A 1 11.04 12.90 -3.54
N ASN A 2 11.44 12.42 -4.70
CA ASN A 2 10.59 12.46 -5.89
C ASN A 2 9.46 11.44 -5.71
N LYS A 3 8.19 11.89 -5.76
CA LYS A 3 7.02 11.04 -5.51
C LYS A 3 6.04 11.09 -6.66
N ILE A 4 5.41 9.94 -6.92
CA ILE A 4 4.30 9.80 -7.86
C ILE A 4 3.00 9.62 -7.08
N ALA A 5 1.99 10.43 -7.38
CA ALA A 5 0.65 10.29 -6.81
C ALA A 5 -0.14 9.25 -7.60
N ILE A 6 -0.96 8.46 -6.92
CA ILE A 6 -1.91 7.54 -7.53
C ILE A 6 -3.29 7.88 -6.99
N LEU A 7 -4.16 8.42 -7.84
CA LEU A 7 -5.53 8.74 -7.49
C LEU A 7 -6.37 7.46 -7.59
N ASP A 8 -6.96 7.04 -6.46
CA ASP A 8 -7.71 5.78 -6.35
C ASP A 8 -9.19 5.94 -6.70
N PHE A 9 -9.52 5.53 -7.92
CA PHE A 9 -10.90 5.45 -8.44
C PHE A 9 -11.60 4.13 -8.08
N GLY A 10 -11.04 3.35 -7.14
CA GLY A 10 -11.66 2.13 -6.60
C GLY A 10 -11.22 0.85 -7.31
N SER A 11 -10.09 0.87 -8.03
CA SER A 11 -9.54 -0.35 -8.64
C SER A 11 -9.03 -1.31 -7.57
N GLN A 12 -9.38 -2.59 -7.70
CA GLN A 12 -8.76 -3.67 -6.91
C GLN A 12 -7.24 -3.78 -7.11
N PHE A 13 -6.69 -3.15 -8.16
CA PHE A 13 -5.27 -3.18 -8.51
C PHE A 13 -4.51 -1.90 -8.13
N THR A 14 -5.15 -0.88 -7.53
CA THR A 14 -4.47 0.38 -7.16
C THR A 14 -3.22 0.14 -6.29
N HIS A 15 -3.31 -0.75 -5.30
CA HIS A 15 -2.16 -1.12 -4.48
C HIS A 15 -1.04 -1.82 -5.26
N LEU A 16 -1.39 -2.58 -6.31
CA LEU A 16 -0.42 -3.23 -7.15
C LEU A 16 0.33 -2.20 -8.00
N LEU A 17 -0.37 -1.19 -8.53
CA LEU A 17 0.23 -0.09 -9.27
C LEU A 17 1.27 0.67 -8.43
N ALA A 18 0.91 1.03 -7.19
CA ALA A 18 1.84 1.64 -6.22
C ALA A 18 3.06 0.75 -5.97
N ASN A 19 2.86 -0.53 -5.68
CA ASN A 19 3.95 -1.48 -5.45
C ASN A 19 4.87 -1.59 -6.68
N ARG A 20 4.32 -1.64 -7.90
CA ARG A 20 5.09 -1.76 -9.15
C ARG A 20 5.97 -0.53 -9.41
N ILE A 21 5.45 0.67 -9.16
CA ILE A 21 6.22 1.93 -9.25
C ILE A 21 7.37 1.94 -8.23
N ARG A 22 7.11 1.52 -6.98
CA ARG A 22 8.15 1.38 -5.94
C ARG A 22 9.23 0.38 -6.30
N ARG A 23 8.86 -0.74 -6.92
CA ARG A 23 9.83 -1.74 -7.43
C ARG A 23 10.73 -1.20 -8.54
N LEU A 24 10.30 -0.17 -9.26
CA LEU A 24 11.10 0.55 -10.26
C LEU A 24 11.98 1.66 -9.65
N GLY A 25 11.97 1.79 -8.32
CA GLY A 25 12.87 2.67 -7.57
C GLY A 25 12.31 4.07 -7.31
N VAL A 26 11.01 4.30 -7.48
CA VAL A 26 10.38 5.60 -7.23
C VAL A 26 9.30 5.46 -6.17
N TYR A 27 9.30 6.34 -5.17
CA TYR A 27 8.28 6.30 -4.13
C TYR A 27 6.92 6.74 -4.70
N SER A 28 5.85 6.04 -4.30
CA SER A 28 4.49 6.34 -4.73
C SER A 28 3.53 6.38 -3.55
N GLU A 29 2.53 7.26 -3.64
CA GLU A 29 1.49 7.44 -2.63
C GLU A 29 0.12 7.30 -3.28
N ILE A 30 -0.78 6.55 -2.64
CA ILE A 30 -2.18 6.47 -3.01
C ILE A 30 -2.94 7.59 -2.31
N LEU A 31 -3.74 8.33 -3.09
CA LEU A 31 -4.57 9.44 -2.66
C LEU A 31 -6.03 9.18 -3.10
N ASP A 32 -6.96 9.93 -2.54
CA ASP A 32 -8.37 9.89 -2.95
C ASP A 32 -8.54 10.30 -4.42
N ALA A 33 -9.52 9.69 -5.11
CA ALA A 33 -9.89 10.05 -6.48
C ALA A 33 -10.12 11.56 -6.67
N GLU A 34 -10.76 12.19 -5.70
CA GLU A 34 -11.20 13.59 -5.73
C GLU A 34 -10.18 14.56 -5.10
N THR A 35 -8.92 14.12 -4.88
CA THR A 35 -7.88 14.99 -4.31
C THR A 35 -7.72 16.26 -5.18
N PRO A 36 -7.79 17.47 -4.59
CA PRO A 36 -7.68 18.71 -5.35
C PRO A 36 -6.34 18.85 -6.06
N ALA A 37 -6.33 19.41 -7.26
CA ALA A 37 -5.12 19.66 -8.06
C ALA A 37 -4.10 20.54 -7.31
N SER A 38 -4.56 21.39 -6.37
CA SER A 38 -3.67 22.19 -5.52
C SER A 38 -2.75 21.35 -4.63
N GLU A 39 -3.17 20.16 -4.23
CA GLU A 39 -2.39 19.24 -3.39
C GLU A 39 -1.43 18.38 -4.22
N LEU A 40 -1.62 18.34 -5.55
CA LEU A 40 -0.83 17.50 -6.45
C LEU A 40 0.40 18.21 -7.04
N LYS A 41 0.62 19.49 -6.72
CA LYS A 41 1.67 20.34 -7.31
C LYS A 41 3.11 19.89 -7.02
N ASP A 42 3.32 19.23 -5.89
CA ASP A 42 4.64 18.78 -5.45
C ASP A 42 5.00 17.36 -5.96
N TYR A 43 4.08 16.72 -6.70
CA TYR A 43 4.32 15.42 -7.31
C TYR A 43 4.98 15.57 -8.69
N ILE A 44 5.83 14.61 -9.04
CA ILE A 44 6.54 14.62 -10.33
C ILE A 44 5.79 13.85 -11.42
N GLY A 45 4.76 13.09 -11.05
CA GLY A 45 3.89 12.34 -11.93
C GLY A 45 2.62 11.94 -11.20
N ILE A 46 1.53 11.78 -11.94
CA ILE A 46 0.24 11.40 -11.37
C ILE A 46 -0.33 10.24 -12.19
N VAL A 47 -0.78 9.19 -11.51
CA VAL A 47 -1.47 8.06 -12.13
C VAL A 47 -2.92 8.06 -11.68
N ILE A 48 -3.83 7.98 -12.64
CA ILE A 48 -5.27 7.89 -12.41
C ILE A 48 -5.63 6.41 -12.57
N SER A 49 -6.00 5.76 -11.47
CA SER A 49 -6.23 4.32 -11.48
C SER A 49 -7.47 3.92 -12.27
N GLY A 50 -7.64 2.62 -12.48
CA GLY A 50 -8.93 2.05 -12.88
C GLY A 50 -9.98 2.21 -11.78
N GLY A 51 -11.17 1.70 -12.04
CA GLY A 51 -12.29 1.67 -11.10
C GLY A 51 -13.46 0.88 -11.68
N PRO A 52 -14.42 0.45 -10.84
CA PRO A 52 -15.60 -0.29 -11.28
C PRO A 52 -16.69 0.63 -11.89
N ALA A 53 -16.53 1.95 -11.75
CA ALA A 53 -17.50 2.94 -12.22
C ALA A 53 -17.49 3.06 -13.75
N SER A 54 -18.61 3.55 -14.31
CA SER A 54 -18.68 4.03 -15.69
C SER A 54 -18.55 5.55 -15.70
N VAL A 55 -17.85 6.12 -16.68
CA VAL A 55 -17.72 7.58 -16.83
C VAL A 55 -19.07 8.24 -17.13
N ASN A 56 -20.05 7.46 -17.60
CA ASN A 56 -21.41 7.92 -17.88
C ASN A 56 -22.31 7.90 -16.64
N ASP A 57 -21.87 7.32 -15.51
CA ASP A 57 -22.62 7.35 -14.25
C ASP A 57 -22.44 8.72 -13.58
N PRO A 58 -23.53 9.49 -13.33
CA PRO A 58 -23.44 10.78 -12.64
C PRO A 58 -22.92 10.68 -11.20
N ASN A 59 -22.93 9.49 -10.59
CA ASN A 59 -22.37 9.25 -9.25
C ASN A 59 -20.93 8.74 -9.29
N SER A 60 -20.31 8.63 -10.48
CA SER A 60 -18.92 8.23 -10.59
C SER A 60 -18.00 9.24 -9.89
N PRO A 61 -16.91 8.78 -9.25
CA PRO A 61 -15.93 9.67 -8.66
C PRO A 61 -15.38 10.64 -9.72
N GLN A 62 -15.26 11.91 -9.35
CA GLN A 62 -14.84 12.96 -10.28
C GLN A 62 -13.36 13.31 -10.10
N LEU A 63 -12.69 13.59 -11.23
CA LEU A 63 -11.34 14.14 -11.26
C LEU A 63 -11.41 15.67 -11.24
N ASP A 64 -10.59 16.32 -10.42
CA ASP A 64 -10.37 17.77 -10.52
C ASP A 64 -9.65 18.12 -11.83
N GLU A 65 -10.37 18.72 -12.77
CA GLU A 65 -9.87 19.02 -14.12
C GLU A 65 -8.69 20.00 -14.12
N ALA A 66 -8.50 20.78 -13.05
CA ALA A 66 -7.32 21.63 -12.88
C ALA A 66 -6.00 20.85 -12.86
N ILE A 67 -6.05 19.52 -12.70
CA ILE A 67 -4.89 18.64 -12.82
C ILE A 67 -4.22 18.74 -14.21
N PHE A 68 -5.02 18.98 -15.27
CA PHE A 68 -4.51 19.07 -16.63
C PHE A 68 -3.65 20.32 -16.87
N ASP A 69 -3.76 21.32 -15.99
CA ASP A 69 -3.02 22.58 -16.07
C ASP A 69 -1.72 22.55 -15.25
N LEU A 70 -1.44 21.48 -14.51
CA LEU A 70 -0.25 21.38 -13.64
C LEU A 70 1.07 21.17 -14.40
N ASN A 71 1.01 20.82 -15.70
CA ASN A 71 2.19 20.46 -16.51
C ASN A 71 3.02 19.29 -15.90
N ILE A 72 2.35 18.42 -15.16
CA ILE A 72 2.89 17.19 -14.57
C ILE A 72 2.46 16.01 -15.46
N PRO A 73 3.35 15.05 -15.78
CA PRO A 73 2.97 13.88 -16.54
C PRO A 73 1.83 13.07 -15.91
N LEU A 74 0.84 12.71 -16.71
CA LEU A 74 -0.34 11.95 -16.29
C LEU A 74 -0.35 10.57 -16.97
N LEU A 75 -0.65 9.52 -16.20
CA LEU A 75 -0.97 8.19 -16.72
C LEU A 75 -2.38 7.77 -16.31
N GLY A 76 -3.29 7.60 -17.27
CA GLY A 76 -4.63 7.04 -17.03
C GLY A 76 -4.67 5.54 -17.30
N VAL A 77 -5.17 4.75 -16.36
CA VAL A 77 -5.30 3.29 -16.49
C VAL A 77 -6.76 2.87 -16.44
N CYS A 78 -7.23 2.11 -17.43
CA CYS A 78 -8.60 1.60 -17.55
C CYS A 78 -9.65 2.72 -17.40
N PHE A 79 -10.38 2.80 -16.27
CA PHE A 79 -11.29 3.92 -15.99
C PHE A 79 -10.59 5.28 -16.08
N GLY A 80 -9.35 5.40 -15.60
CA GLY A 80 -8.58 6.63 -15.72
C GLY A 80 -8.31 7.04 -17.17
N HIS A 81 -8.10 6.07 -18.06
CA HIS A 81 -8.00 6.33 -19.51
C HIS A 81 -9.31 6.91 -20.05
N GLN A 82 -10.45 6.28 -19.74
CA GLN A 82 -11.77 6.71 -20.19
C GLN A 82 -12.12 8.10 -19.66
N LEU A 83 -11.84 8.35 -18.38
CA LEU A 83 -12.15 9.60 -17.71
C LEU A 83 -11.37 10.77 -18.34
N ILE A 84 -10.07 10.58 -18.59
CA ILE A 84 -9.24 11.57 -19.27
C ILE A 84 -9.78 11.85 -20.67
N MET A 85 -10.05 10.81 -21.47
CA MET A 85 -10.56 11.00 -22.83
C MET A 85 -11.89 11.75 -22.83
N HIS A 86 -12.81 11.38 -21.94
CA HIS A 86 -14.12 12.03 -21.82
C HIS A 86 -14.00 13.51 -21.41
N LYS A 87 -13.21 13.81 -20.37
CA LYS A 87 -13.02 15.18 -19.85
C LYS A 87 -12.34 16.12 -20.84
N LEU A 88 -11.52 15.58 -21.74
CA LEU A 88 -10.81 16.38 -22.75
C LEU A 88 -11.58 16.51 -24.08
N GLY A 89 -12.84 16.07 -24.13
CA GLY A 89 -13.73 16.25 -25.29
C GLY A 89 -13.77 15.08 -26.26
N GLY A 90 -13.16 13.94 -25.91
CA GLY A 90 -13.37 12.67 -26.60
C GLY A 90 -14.75 12.08 -26.26
N SER A 91 -15.09 10.96 -26.91
CA SER A 91 -16.32 10.22 -26.61
C SER A 91 -16.02 8.83 -26.08
N VAL A 92 -16.78 8.39 -25.09
CA VAL A 92 -16.74 7.05 -24.50
C VAL A 92 -18.09 6.41 -24.73
N LYS A 93 -18.10 5.16 -25.19
CA LYS A 93 -19.30 4.37 -25.40
C LYS A 93 -19.26 3.13 -24.51
N THR A 94 -20.43 2.62 -24.19
CA THR A 94 -20.56 1.32 -23.56
C THR A 94 -20.33 0.22 -24.59
N GLY A 95 -19.42 -0.70 -24.31
CA GLY A 95 -19.11 -1.84 -25.18
C GLY A 95 -20.24 -2.87 -25.19
N GLU A 96 -20.30 -3.70 -26.24
CA GLU A 96 -21.34 -4.72 -26.38
C GLU A 96 -21.09 -5.95 -25.48
N ALA A 97 -19.83 -6.36 -25.33
CA ALA A 97 -19.42 -7.50 -24.50
C ALA A 97 -18.43 -7.11 -23.37
N GLY A 98 -17.71 -5.99 -23.52
CA GLY A 98 -16.55 -5.63 -22.69
C GLY A 98 -15.36 -6.57 -22.89
N GLU A 99 -14.19 -6.17 -22.42
CA GLU A 99 -13.00 -7.04 -22.38
C GLU A 99 -12.64 -7.35 -20.92
N TYR A 100 -12.61 -8.64 -20.60
CA TYR A 100 -12.29 -9.14 -19.25
C TYR A 100 -11.29 -10.28 -19.33
N GLY A 101 -10.15 -10.11 -18.67
CA GLY A 101 -9.08 -11.09 -18.62
C GLY A 101 -7.99 -10.82 -19.64
N LEU A 102 -7.41 -11.89 -20.17
CA LEU A 102 -6.28 -11.83 -21.09
C LEU A 102 -6.75 -11.43 -22.49
N THR A 103 -6.08 -10.43 -23.07
CA THR A 103 -6.31 -9.95 -24.45
C THR A 103 -4.97 -9.69 -25.14
N GLU A 104 -5.01 -9.60 -26.47
CA GLU A 104 -3.84 -9.35 -27.33
C GLU A 104 -3.74 -7.86 -27.66
N PHE A 105 -2.76 -7.18 -27.07
CA PHE A 105 -2.49 -5.77 -27.35
C PHE A 105 -1.41 -5.64 -28.42
N THR A 106 -1.75 -5.01 -29.55
CA THR A 106 -0.82 -4.76 -30.65
C THR A 106 -0.29 -3.34 -30.60
N VAL A 107 1.02 -3.19 -30.38
CA VAL A 107 1.72 -1.91 -30.41
C VAL A 107 1.90 -1.46 -31.86
N GLN A 108 1.32 -0.31 -32.20
CA GLN A 108 1.44 0.31 -33.52
C GLN A 108 2.58 1.33 -33.56
N LYS A 109 2.81 2.04 -32.45
CA LYS A 109 3.88 3.05 -32.30
C LYS A 109 4.57 2.90 -30.94
N THR A 110 5.89 2.99 -30.94
CA THR A 110 6.74 2.88 -29.74
C THR A 110 7.13 4.27 -29.24
N GLU A 111 6.14 5.04 -28.77
CA GLU A 111 6.30 6.43 -28.34
C GLU A 111 5.75 6.64 -26.93
N GLY A 112 6.18 7.72 -26.25
CA GLY A 112 5.71 8.06 -24.90
C GLY A 112 5.91 6.90 -23.91
N HIS A 113 4.85 6.56 -23.17
CA HIS A 113 4.85 5.45 -22.22
C HIS A 113 5.05 4.05 -22.85
N LEU A 114 5.07 3.91 -24.18
CA LEU A 114 5.40 2.66 -24.87
C LEU A 114 6.82 2.67 -25.48
N SER A 115 7.66 3.67 -25.20
CA SER A 115 8.96 3.86 -25.86
C SER A 115 9.96 2.70 -25.66
N LYS A 116 9.76 1.87 -24.63
CA LYS A 116 10.60 0.69 -24.35
C LYS A 116 10.08 -0.60 -24.99
N LEU A 117 8.93 -0.56 -25.65
CA LEU A 117 8.35 -1.74 -26.28
C LEU A 117 8.83 -1.90 -27.73
N GLU A 118 8.69 -3.11 -28.24
CA GLU A 118 8.80 -3.39 -29.66
C GLU A 118 7.41 -3.26 -30.32
N ALA A 119 7.36 -2.87 -31.59
CA ALA A 119 6.11 -2.85 -32.35
C ALA A 119 5.66 -4.28 -32.68
N LYS A 120 5.00 -4.93 -31.72
CA LYS A 120 4.46 -6.29 -31.82
C LYS A 120 3.24 -6.47 -30.91
N THR A 121 2.69 -7.67 -30.91
CA THR A 121 1.59 -8.07 -30.04
C THR A 121 2.12 -8.60 -28.71
N TYR A 122 1.50 -8.17 -27.61
CA TYR A 122 1.77 -8.61 -26.24
C TYR A 122 0.48 -9.11 -25.59
N GLN A 123 0.61 -10.05 -24.65
CA GLN A 123 -0.51 -10.42 -23.81
C GLN A 123 -0.68 -9.40 -22.67
N VAL A 124 -1.90 -8.87 -22.51
CA VAL A 124 -2.25 -7.90 -21.46
C VAL A 124 -3.53 -8.27 -20.73
N TYR A 125 -3.73 -7.70 -19.54
CA TYR A 125 -4.93 -7.90 -18.74
C TYR A 125 -5.90 -6.71 -18.86
N ALA A 126 -7.03 -6.91 -19.55
CA ALA A 126 -8.11 -5.94 -19.67
C ALA A 126 -9.23 -6.24 -18.67
N SER A 127 -9.88 -5.20 -18.16
CA SER A 127 -11.07 -5.33 -17.32
C SER A 127 -11.96 -4.10 -17.45
N HIS A 128 -12.64 -3.97 -18.58
CA HIS A 128 -13.50 -2.82 -18.85
C HIS A 128 -14.74 -3.20 -19.64
N PHE A 129 -15.81 -2.42 -19.42
CA PHE A 129 -17.03 -2.53 -20.20
C PHE A 129 -17.17 -1.39 -21.22
N ASP A 130 -16.83 -0.18 -20.80
CA ASP A 130 -16.80 0.99 -21.68
C ASP A 130 -15.50 1.01 -22.51
N THR A 131 -15.55 1.68 -23.66
CA THR A 131 -14.39 1.91 -24.55
C THR A 131 -14.44 3.32 -25.12
N VAL A 132 -13.27 3.87 -25.44
CA VAL A 132 -13.20 5.17 -26.11
C VAL A 132 -13.61 5.00 -27.57
N ALA A 133 -14.48 5.89 -28.05
CA ALA A 133 -15.02 5.87 -29.41
C ALA A 133 -14.46 7.00 -30.29
N ALA A 134 -13.98 8.09 -29.69
CA ALA A 134 -13.28 9.15 -30.40
C ALA A 134 -12.26 9.82 -29.47
N LEU A 135 -11.05 10.05 -30.00
CA LEU A 135 -9.99 10.75 -29.28
C LEU A 135 -10.25 12.26 -29.24
N PRO A 136 -9.87 12.93 -28.14
CA PRO A 136 -9.82 14.39 -28.10
C PRO A 136 -8.71 14.95 -29.01
N GLU A 137 -8.79 16.24 -29.35
CA GLU A 137 -7.84 16.88 -30.26
C GLU A 137 -6.39 16.77 -29.74
N GLY A 138 -5.47 16.44 -30.64
CA GLY A 138 -4.04 16.29 -30.35
C GLY A 138 -3.65 14.98 -29.67
N PHE A 139 -4.58 14.06 -29.42
CA PHE A 139 -4.26 12.70 -28.97
C PHE A 139 -4.07 11.75 -30.15
N GLU A 140 -3.14 10.82 -29.99
CA GLU A 140 -2.84 9.78 -30.97
C GLU A 140 -2.94 8.39 -30.35
N SER A 141 -3.42 7.41 -31.13
CA SER A 141 -3.37 6.00 -30.76
C SER A 141 -1.96 5.43 -30.93
N LEU A 142 -1.53 4.65 -29.95
CA LEU A 142 -0.24 3.96 -29.91
C LEU A 142 -0.40 2.45 -30.09
N GLY A 143 -1.59 1.91 -29.85
CA GLY A 143 -1.86 0.48 -29.97
C GLY A 143 -3.31 0.13 -29.69
N THR A 144 -3.69 -1.07 -30.11
CA THR A 144 -5.08 -1.54 -30.15
C THR A 144 -5.21 -2.95 -29.60
N THR A 145 -6.38 -3.30 -29.08
CA THR A 145 -6.83 -4.68 -28.87
C THR A 145 -7.88 -5.05 -29.93
N PRO A 146 -8.37 -6.31 -29.97
CA PRO A 146 -9.42 -6.68 -30.92
C PRO A 146 -10.74 -5.91 -30.76
N GLU A 147 -11.12 -5.52 -29.53
CA GLU A 147 -12.40 -4.85 -29.25
C GLU A 147 -12.24 -3.35 -28.92
N ASP A 148 -11.01 -2.82 -28.89
CA ASP A 148 -10.72 -1.41 -28.61
C ASP A 148 -9.59 -0.84 -29.50
N GLU A 149 -9.94 0.17 -30.30
CA GLU A 149 -9.05 0.86 -31.23
C GLU A 149 -8.11 1.86 -30.51
N PHE A 150 -8.43 2.25 -29.28
CA PHE A 150 -7.73 3.30 -28.56
C PHE A 150 -7.13 2.79 -27.24
N SER A 151 -6.66 1.54 -27.23
CA SER A 151 -6.19 0.86 -26.02
C SER A 151 -4.93 1.44 -25.39
N ALA A 152 -4.15 2.17 -26.17
CA ALA A 152 -3.07 3.01 -25.64
C ALA A 152 -3.06 4.31 -26.42
N THR A 153 -3.05 5.45 -25.74
CA THR A 153 -3.04 6.77 -26.39
C THR A 153 -2.12 7.73 -25.67
N TYR A 154 -1.71 8.79 -26.36
CA TYR A 154 -0.93 9.84 -25.74
C TYR A 154 -1.10 11.20 -26.40
N ASN A 155 -0.71 12.23 -25.66
CA ASN A 155 -0.48 13.59 -26.15
C ASN A 155 0.85 14.07 -25.57
N ALA A 156 1.86 14.20 -26.43
CA ALA A 156 3.22 14.58 -26.04
C ALA A 156 3.29 15.98 -25.41
N ASP A 157 2.61 16.95 -26.03
CA ASP A 157 2.64 18.36 -25.63
C ASP A 157 2.03 18.56 -24.24
N ARG A 158 0.96 17.81 -23.93
CA ARG A 158 0.29 17.85 -22.63
C ARG A 158 0.88 16.87 -21.62
N LYS A 159 1.81 16.00 -22.03
CA LYS A 159 2.38 14.91 -21.22
C LYS A 159 1.31 13.98 -20.62
N ILE A 160 0.27 13.68 -21.39
CA ILE A 160 -0.82 12.81 -20.96
C ILE A 160 -0.71 11.49 -21.70
N TYR A 161 -0.70 10.40 -20.96
CA TYR A 161 -0.55 9.03 -21.45
C TYR A 161 -1.68 8.18 -20.88
N THR A 162 -2.22 7.25 -21.64
CA THR A 162 -3.34 6.44 -21.15
C THR A 162 -3.35 5.04 -21.75
N LEU A 163 -3.92 4.10 -20.99
CA LEU A 163 -4.03 2.68 -21.31
C LEU A 163 -5.42 2.16 -20.92
N GLN A 164 -6.06 1.37 -21.76
CA GLN A 164 -7.35 0.74 -21.47
C GLN A 164 -7.21 -0.58 -20.67
N PHE A 165 -6.00 -1.15 -20.61
CA PHE A 165 -5.65 -2.35 -19.85
C PHE A 165 -4.80 -2.03 -18.61
N HIS A 166 -4.56 -3.03 -17.75
CA HIS A 166 -3.85 -2.90 -16.47
C HIS A 166 -2.36 -3.29 -16.57
N PRO A 167 -1.42 -2.34 -16.70
CA PRO A 167 0.02 -2.63 -16.74
C PRO A 167 0.56 -3.16 -15.41
N GLU A 168 -0.12 -2.93 -14.30
CA GLU A 168 0.30 -3.35 -12.97
C GLU A 168 0.12 -4.85 -12.72
N VAL A 169 -0.82 -5.48 -13.43
CA VAL A 169 -1.17 -6.90 -13.27
C VAL A 169 -0.09 -7.77 -13.89
N THR A 170 0.35 -8.80 -13.16
CA THR A 170 1.44 -9.71 -13.57
C THR A 170 1.22 -10.40 -14.92
N HIS A 171 -0.04 -10.55 -15.34
CA HIS A 171 -0.39 -11.14 -16.64
C HIS A 171 -0.15 -10.20 -17.82
N SER A 172 0.11 -8.92 -17.59
CA SER A 172 0.49 -7.97 -18.63
C SER A 172 2.00 -8.03 -18.87
N GLU A 173 2.40 -8.71 -19.94
CA GLU A 173 3.81 -9.01 -20.24
C GLU A 173 4.68 -7.75 -20.36
N CYS A 174 4.16 -6.69 -20.97
CA CYS A 174 4.82 -5.41 -21.17
C CYS A 174 4.58 -4.39 -20.05
N GLY A 175 3.84 -4.77 -18.99
CA GLY A 175 3.35 -3.83 -17.99
C GLY A 175 4.44 -3.08 -17.23
N MET A 176 5.51 -3.78 -16.83
CA MET A 176 6.65 -3.15 -16.14
C MET A 176 7.39 -2.16 -17.04
N ASP A 177 7.62 -2.50 -18.32
CA ASP A 177 8.32 -1.63 -19.26
C ASP A 177 7.53 -0.35 -19.56
N ILE A 178 6.20 -0.44 -19.58
CA ILE A 178 5.30 0.70 -19.73
C ILE A 178 5.40 1.64 -18.52
N LEU A 179 5.28 1.10 -17.30
CA LEU A 179 5.43 1.89 -16.08
C LEU A 179 6.83 2.50 -15.99
N ASP A 180 7.85 1.77 -16.42
CA ASP A 180 9.24 2.22 -16.43
C ASP A 180 9.50 3.34 -17.46
N SER A 181 8.80 3.31 -18.59
CA SER A 181 8.82 4.41 -19.57
C SER A 181 8.12 5.65 -19.02
N PHE A 182 6.96 5.49 -18.37
CA PHE A 182 6.26 6.60 -17.73
C PHE A 182 7.11 7.26 -16.64
N ILE A 183 7.76 6.46 -15.79
CA ILE A 183 8.66 6.96 -14.75
C ILE A 183 9.81 7.79 -15.37
N GLU A 184 10.39 7.37 -16.49
CA GLU A 184 11.42 8.17 -17.17
C GLU A 184 10.90 9.52 -17.66
N ILE A 185 9.66 9.57 -18.16
CA ILE A 185 9.01 10.81 -18.60
C ILE A 185 8.83 11.80 -17.44
N THR A 186 8.57 11.30 -16.22
CA THR A 186 8.50 12.15 -15.01
C THR A 186 9.84 12.76 -14.61
N GLY A 187 10.96 12.25 -15.15
CA GLY A 187 12.30 12.66 -14.73
C GLY A 187 12.66 12.20 -13.32
N ALA A 188 11.96 11.20 -12.78
CA ALA A 188 12.18 10.70 -11.43
C ALA A 188 13.62 10.25 -11.22
N THR A 189 14.23 10.72 -10.13
CA THR A 189 15.41 10.04 -9.58
C THR A 189 14.96 8.76 -8.91
N ARG A 190 15.57 7.62 -9.27
CA ARG A 190 15.25 6.31 -8.68
C ARG A 190 15.88 6.14 -7.30
N ASP A 191 15.47 7.01 -6.38
CA ASP A 191 16.09 7.14 -5.08
C ASP A 191 15.35 6.39 -3.96
N TRP A 192 14.27 5.67 -4.30
CA TRP A 192 13.61 4.76 -3.38
C TRP A 192 14.31 3.41 -3.36
N SER A 193 14.78 3.02 -2.18
CA SER A 193 15.27 1.67 -1.88
C SER A 193 14.98 1.30 -0.44
N ILE A 194 14.98 0.01 -0.14
CA ILE A 194 14.78 -0.48 1.22
C ILE A 194 15.89 0.01 2.16
N GLU A 195 17.13 0.10 1.69
CA GLU A 195 18.25 0.62 2.46
C GLU A 195 18.05 2.09 2.85
N LYS A 196 17.67 2.93 1.87
CA LYS A 196 17.42 4.35 2.12
C LYS A 196 16.20 4.55 3.00
N PHE A 197 15.16 3.73 2.82
CA PHE A 197 14.01 3.72 3.72
C PHE A 197 14.44 3.44 5.15
N ILE A 198 15.23 2.38 5.40
CA ILE A 198 15.71 2.05 6.74
C ILE A 198 16.50 3.22 7.34
N GLU A 199 17.42 3.82 6.58
CA GLU A 199 18.21 4.96 7.05
C GLU A 199 17.33 6.15 7.49
N LEU A 200 16.39 6.55 6.63
CA LEU A 200 15.48 7.66 6.90
C LEU A 200 14.54 7.36 8.06
N GLU A 201 14.03 6.12 8.12
CA GLU A 201 13.08 5.70 9.15
C GLU A 201 13.76 5.62 10.52
N LEU A 202 15.01 5.14 10.61
CA LEU A 202 15.77 5.17 11.88
C LEU A 202 15.93 6.59 12.43
N ALA A 203 16.20 7.56 11.55
CA ALA A 203 16.28 8.98 11.92
C ALA A 203 14.89 9.54 12.34
N ALA A 204 13.84 9.20 11.59
CA ALA A 204 12.47 9.62 11.89
C ALA A 204 11.97 9.05 13.22
N ILE A 205 12.23 7.77 13.52
CA ILE A 205 11.94 7.13 14.79
C ILE A 205 12.63 7.90 15.92
N THR A 206 13.93 8.15 15.79
CA THR A 206 14.72 8.84 16.83
C THR A 206 14.16 10.23 17.12
N ALA A 207 13.84 11.00 16.07
CA ALA A 207 13.25 12.32 16.19
C ALA A 207 11.84 12.28 16.83
N LYS A 208 10.99 11.34 16.41
CA LYS A 208 9.60 11.22 16.88
C LYS A 208 9.52 10.76 18.33
N VAL A 209 10.35 9.79 18.74
CA VAL A 209 10.32 9.24 20.10
C VAL A 209 11.08 10.14 21.08
N GLY A 210 12.11 10.86 20.63
CA GLY A 210 12.88 11.76 21.49
C GLY A 210 13.54 11.00 22.63
N SER A 211 13.18 11.31 23.89
CA SER A 211 13.67 10.63 25.11
C SER A 211 12.72 9.56 25.65
N LYS A 212 11.54 9.36 25.05
CA LYS A 212 10.51 8.43 25.54
C LYS A 212 10.91 6.97 25.34
N LYS A 213 10.21 6.05 25.98
CA LYS A 213 10.34 4.60 25.77
C LYS A 213 9.20 4.10 24.88
N VAL A 214 9.35 2.89 24.33
CA VAL A 214 8.33 2.28 23.49
C VAL A 214 7.88 0.97 24.10
N PHE A 215 6.59 0.86 24.35
CA PHE A 215 5.92 -0.38 24.71
C PHE A 215 5.37 -1.01 23.42
N LEU A 216 5.84 -2.20 23.07
CA LEU A 216 5.54 -2.86 21.81
C LEU A 216 4.88 -4.20 22.06
N LEU A 217 3.81 -4.49 21.33
CA LEU A 217 3.16 -5.79 21.33
C LEU A 217 3.70 -6.64 20.17
N ILE A 218 4.25 -7.80 20.50
CA ILE A 218 4.78 -8.77 19.54
C ILE A 218 3.77 -9.89 19.38
N SER A 219 3.36 -10.17 18.15
CA SER A 219 2.48 -11.30 17.81
C SER A 219 3.24 -12.52 17.32
N GLY A 220 4.54 -12.37 17.01
CA GLY A 220 5.35 -13.38 16.35
C GLY A 220 5.33 -13.29 14.81
N GLY A 221 4.43 -12.48 14.25
CA GLY A 221 4.40 -12.20 12.83
C GLY A 221 5.53 -11.26 12.40
N VAL A 222 5.95 -11.39 11.13
CA VAL A 222 7.04 -10.60 10.52
C VAL A 222 6.90 -9.09 10.74
N ASP A 223 5.69 -8.53 10.68
CA ASP A 223 5.47 -7.09 10.82
C ASP A 223 5.84 -6.58 12.22
N SER A 224 5.41 -7.31 13.26
CA SER A 224 5.74 -6.98 14.65
C SER A 224 7.22 -7.18 14.96
N SER A 225 7.85 -8.22 14.38
CA SER A 225 9.28 -8.49 14.54
C SER A 225 10.14 -7.44 13.85
N VAL A 226 9.82 -7.05 12.61
CA VAL A 226 10.52 -5.98 11.89
C VAL A 226 10.39 -4.65 12.64
N THR A 227 9.18 -4.34 13.11
CA THR A 227 8.92 -3.15 13.94
C THR A 227 9.80 -3.14 15.17
N TYR A 228 9.92 -4.28 15.87
CA TYR A 228 10.78 -4.38 17.05
C TYR A 228 12.24 -4.11 16.70
N VAL A 229 12.78 -4.78 15.69
CA VAL A 229 14.20 -4.65 15.32
C VAL A 229 14.51 -3.22 14.85
N LEU A 230 13.61 -2.56 14.11
CA LEU A 230 13.77 -1.15 13.73
C LEU A 230 13.82 -0.22 14.95
N LEU A 231 12.85 -0.35 15.85
CA LEU A 231 12.77 0.48 17.05
C LEU A 231 14.00 0.28 17.95
N ALA A 232 14.42 -0.97 18.14
CA ALA A 232 15.59 -1.29 18.95
C ALA A 232 16.89 -0.77 18.32
N LYS A 233 17.04 -0.85 16.99
CA LYS A 233 18.20 -0.26 16.29
C LYS A 233 18.21 1.27 16.37
N ALA A 234 17.06 1.93 16.30
CA ALA A 234 16.97 3.38 16.37
C ALA A 234 17.18 3.93 17.79
N LEU A 235 16.59 3.28 18.79
CA LEU A 235 16.48 3.82 20.15
C LEU A 235 17.42 3.16 21.15
N GLY A 236 17.96 1.99 20.82
CA GLY A 236 18.62 1.09 21.75
C GLY A 236 17.65 0.13 22.45
N PRO A 237 18.07 -1.11 22.76
CA PRO A 237 17.18 -2.16 23.29
C PRO A 237 16.59 -1.80 24.66
N ASP A 238 17.30 -1.02 25.49
CA ASP A 238 16.86 -0.66 26.85
C ASP A 238 15.65 0.29 26.89
N ARG A 239 15.34 0.93 25.75
CA ARG A 239 14.20 1.84 25.61
C ARG A 239 12.96 1.15 25.06
N ILE A 240 13.05 -0.14 24.77
CA ILE A 240 11.94 -0.93 24.23
C ILE A 240 11.51 -1.97 25.25
N TYR A 241 10.21 -2.01 25.53
CA TYR A 241 9.58 -3.09 26.27
C TYR A 241 8.71 -3.89 25.29
N ALA A 242 9.22 -5.01 24.80
CA ALA A 242 8.52 -5.88 23.87
C ALA A 242 7.76 -6.97 24.62
N MET A 243 6.43 -6.91 24.61
CA MET A 243 5.55 -7.88 25.24
C MET A 243 5.04 -8.88 24.22
N TYR A 244 5.22 -10.17 24.48
CA TYR A 244 4.63 -11.27 23.72
C TYR A 244 3.74 -12.09 24.66
N VAL A 245 2.51 -12.39 24.24
CA VAL A 245 1.57 -13.21 25.02
C VAL A 245 1.50 -14.58 24.39
N ASP A 246 2.00 -15.59 25.08
CA ASP A 246 1.77 -16.98 24.69
C ASP A 246 0.35 -17.37 25.10
N THR A 247 -0.53 -17.44 24.11
CA THR A 247 -1.94 -17.79 24.30
C THR A 247 -2.17 -19.28 24.53
N GLY A 248 -1.14 -20.12 24.34
CA GLY A 248 -1.28 -21.57 24.31
C GLY A 248 -1.80 -22.15 22.99
N PHE A 249 -2.20 -21.31 22.03
CA PHE A 249 -2.66 -21.72 20.69
C PHE A 249 -1.60 -21.56 19.60
N MET A 250 -0.34 -21.37 20.01
CA MET A 250 0.81 -21.22 19.11
C MET A 250 1.17 -22.55 18.45
N ARG A 251 1.90 -22.50 17.33
CA ARG A 251 2.48 -23.69 16.72
C ARG A 251 3.53 -24.30 17.65
N LYS A 252 3.79 -25.60 17.47
CA LYS A 252 4.76 -26.33 18.30
C LYS A 252 6.14 -25.68 18.22
N GLY A 253 6.62 -25.15 19.34
CA GLY A 253 7.94 -24.51 19.48
C GLY A 253 8.01 -23.06 18.98
N GLU A 254 6.89 -22.46 18.54
CA GLU A 254 6.87 -21.13 17.92
C GLU A 254 7.38 -20.02 18.85
N THR A 255 6.99 -20.04 20.13
CA THR A 255 7.44 -19.04 21.11
C THR A 255 8.97 -19.04 21.29
N GLU A 256 9.59 -20.21 21.36
CA GLU A 256 11.05 -20.33 21.46
C GLU A 256 11.75 -19.95 20.15
N GLU A 257 11.17 -20.31 19.01
CA GLU A 257 11.68 -19.91 17.70
C GLU A 257 11.65 -18.38 17.51
N ILE A 258 10.54 -17.72 17.86
CA ILE A 258 10.41 -16.26 17.79
C ILE A 258 11.49 -15.59 18.65
N LYS A 259 11.69 -16.07 19.89
CA LYS A 259 12.73 -15.55 20.78
C LYS A 259 14.11 -15.71 20.17
N ALA A 260 14.43 -16.90 19.65
CA ALA A 260 15.72 -17.17 19.01
C ALA A 260 15.96 -16.28 17.79
N PHE A 261 14.97 -16.12 16.92
CA PHE A 261 15.08 -15.27 15.72
C PHE A 261 15.29 -13.79 16.06
N LEU A 262 14.59 -13.30 17.08
CA LEU A 262 14.76 -11.94 17.57
C LEU A 262 16.14 -11.72 18.20
N THR A 263 16.62 -12.69 18.99
CA THR A 263 18.00 -12.66 19.54
C THR A 263 19.05 -12.67 18.43
N GLU A 264 18.88 -13.48 17.39
CA GLU A 264 19.77 -13.51 16.21
C GLU A 264 19.80 -12.16 15.48
N ALA A 265 18.65 -11.45 15.41
CA ALA A 265 18.56 -10.10 14.87
C ALA A 265 19.06 -8.99 15.83
N GLY A 266 19.61 -9.36 16.99
CA GLY A 266 20.25 -8.46 17.94
C GLY A 266 19.29 -7.81 18.94
N VAL A 267 18.12 -8.39 19.19
CA VAL A 267 17.15 -7.89 20.18
C VAL A 267 16.77 -8.98 21.19
N GLU A 268 17.00 -8.72 22.48
CA GLU A 268 16.88 -9.73 23.54
C GLU A 268 15.80 -9.42 24.59
N ASN A 269 15.30 -8.17 24.64
CA ASN A 269 14.32 -7.69 25.63
C ASN A 269 12.87 -8.10 25.31
N LEU A 270 12.66 -9.37 24.94
CA LEU A 270 11.33 -9.94 24.74
C LEU A 270 10.78 -10.51 26.04
N HIS A 271 9.71 -9.90 26.55
CA HIS A 271 8.98 -10.34 27.73
C HIS A 271 7.84 -11.26 27.32
N VAL A 272 8.04 -12.56 27.53
CA VAL A 272 7.04 -13.61 27.25
C VAL A 272 6.13 -13.77 28.47
N TYR A 273 4.83 -13.57 28.25
CA TYR A 273 3.77 -13.82 29.21
C TYR A 273 3.06 -15.11 28.84
N ASP A 274 3.34 -16.19 29.58
CA ASP A 274 2.60 -17.44 29.46
C ASP A 274 1.21 -17.25 30.06
N ALA A 275 0.19 -17.21 29.21
CA ALA A 275 -1.21 -17.04 29.58
C ALA A 275 -2.05 -18.25 29.16
N LYS A 276 -1.41 -19.38 28.81
CA LYS A 276 -2.08 -20.57 28.26
C LYS A 276 -3.28 -21.02 29.08
N ASP A 277 -3.09 -21.16 30.39
CA ASP A 277 -4.16 -21.62 31.29
C ASP A 277 -5.31 -20.60 31.39
N GLU A 278 -4.99 -19.30 31.35
CA GLU A 278 -6.00 -18.22 31.35
C GLU A 278 -6.88 -18.28 30.10
N TYR A 279 -6.27 -18.49 28.92
CA TYR A 279 -6.98 -18.63 27.65
C TYR A 279 -7.79 -19.93 27.58
N PHE A 280 -7.22 -21.05 28.03
CA PHE A 280 -7.90 -22.35 27.99
C PHE A 280 -9.15 -22.36 28.87
N GLU A 281 -9.08 -21.78 30.08
CA GLU A 281 -10.25 -21.69 30.95
C GLU A 281 -11.29 -20.72 30.37
N ALA A 282 -10.88 -19.59 29.80
CA ALA A 282 -11.80 -18.62 29.18
C ALA A 282 -12.57 -19.20 27.98
N LEU A 283 -11.97 -20.14 27.23
CA LEU A 283 -12.56 -20.75 26.04
C LEU A 283 -13.28 -22.08 26.30
N LYS A 284 -13.33 -22.52 27.56
CA LYS A 284 -13.96 -23.77 27.95
C LYS A 284 -15.45 -23.77 27.64
N GLY A 285 -15.88 -24.80 26.89
CA GLY A 285 -17.27 -24.94 26.46
C GLY A 285 -17.72 -23.92 25.41
N LYS A 286 -16.78 -23.16 24.80
CA LYS A 286 -17.06 -22.22 23.72
C LYS A 286 -16.85 -22.90 22.39
N TYR A 287 -17.87 -22.90 21.54
CA TYR A 287 -17.84 -23.57 20.23
C TYR A 287 -17.93 -22.58 19.09
N GLU A 288 -18.74 -21.52 19.24
CA GLU A 288 -18.99 -20.50 18.23
C GLU A 288 -17.72 -19.71 17.85
N PRO A 289 -17.34 -19.63 16.56
CA PRO A 289 -16.11 -18.98 16.13
C PRO A 289 -16.00 -17.49 16.50
N GLU A 290 -17.09 -16.72 16.33
CA GLU A 290 -17.06 -15.28 16.66
C GLU A 290 -17.00 -15.04 18.17
N GLU A 291 -17.68 -15.87 18.96
CA GLU A 291 -17.59 -15.83 20.42
C GLU A 291 -16.15 -16.10 20.89
N LYS A 292 -15.47 -17.08 20.27
CA LYS A 292 -14.05 -17.34 20.55
C LYS A 292 -13.16 -16.15 20.21
N ARG A 293 -13.38 -15.50 19.06
CA ARG A 293 -12.58 -14.32 18.67
C ARG A 293 -12.75 -13.18 19.66
N GLN A 294 -13.98 -12.92 20.09
CA GLN A 294 -14.26 -11.89 21.08
C GLN A 294 -13.56 -12.20 22.42
N ILE A 295 -13.69 -13.43 22.92
CA ILE A 295 -13.05 -13.85 24.17
C ILE A 295 -11.52 -13.74 24.10
N ILE A 296 -10.92 -14.18 22.98
CA ILE A 296 -9.46 -14.08 22.77
C ILE A 296 -9.01 -12.61 22.78
N GLY A 297 -9.72 -11.74 22.06
CA GLY A 297 -9.42 -10.30 22.02
C GLY A 297 -9.56 -9.64 23.40
N ASP A 298 -10.65 -9.91 24.11
CA ASP A 298 -10.90 -9.35 25.45
C ASP A 298 -9.84 -9.81 26.45
N LYS A 299 -9.47 -11.10 26.42
CA LYS A 299 -8.42 -11.66 27.28
C LYS A 299 -7.06 -11.04 26.99
N PHE A 300 -6.73 -10.82 25.72
CA PHE A 300 -5.50 -10.14 25.33
C PHE A 300 -5.43 -8.71 25.90
N LEU A 301 -6.52 -7.94 25.77
CA LEU A 301 -6.61 -6.58 26.32
C LEU A 301 -6.53 -6.56 27.84
N GLU A 302 -7.11 -7.55 28.52
CA GLU A 302 -6.99 -7.70 29.98
C GLU A 302 -5.53 -7.90 30.41
N ILE A 303 -4.81 -8.81 29.77
CA ILE A 303 -3.39 -9.08 30.06
C ILE A 303 -2.55 -7.84 29.74
N GLN A 304 -2.79 -7.17 28.60
CA GLN A 304 -2.12 -5.93 28.24
C GLN A 304 -2.32 -4.85 29.31
N ARG A 305 -3.55 -4.63 29.78
CA ARG A 305 -3.86 -3.63 30.83
C ARG A 305 -3.19 -3.99 32.16
N ARG A 306 -3.16 -5.29 32.51
CA ARG A 306 -2.47 -5.78 33.70
C ARG A 306 -0.98 -5.45 33.64
N VAL A 307 -0.31 -5.78 32.54
CA VAL A 307 1.11 -5.48 32.32
C VAL A 307 1.38 -3.98 32.28
N ALA A 308 0.55 -3.20 31.58
CA ALA A 308 0.69 -1.75 31.52
C ALA A 308 0.62 -1.11 32.91
N LYS A 309 -0.26 -1.62 33.78
CA LYS A 309 -0.38 -1.18 35.18
C LYS A 309 0.82 -1.59 36.02
N GLU A 310 1.30 -2.83 35.89
CA GLU A 310 2.50 -3.33 36.59
C GLU A 310 3.75 -2.50 36.24
N LEU A 311 3.88 -2.10 34.97
CA LEU A 311 4.97 -1.26 34.48
C LEU A 311 4.79 0.23 34.77
N ASN A 312 3.65 0.63 35.34
CA ASN A 312 3.26 2.04 35.52
C ASN A 312 3.44 2.85 34.22
N LEU A 313 2.97 2.32 33.08
CA LEU A 313 3.12 2.99 31.79
C LEU A 313 2.42 4.35 31.81
N ASN A 314 3.23 5.41 31.84
CA ASN A 314 2.79 6.79 31.72
C ASN A 314 2.81 7.21 30.24
N PRO A 315 1.71 7.70 29.65
CA PRO A 315 1.66 8.23 28.28
C PRO A 315 2.65 9.37 27.97
N ASP A 316 3.16 10.07 28.99
CA ASP A 316 4.17 11.11 28.80
C ASP A 316 5.58 10.53 28.61
N GLU A 317 5.85 9.35 29.16
CA GLU A 317 7.14 8.67 29.10
C GLU A 317 7.17 7.52 28.08
N TRP A 318 6.01 6.97 27.71
CA TRP A 318 5.89 5.80 26.87
C TRP A 318 5.02 6.05 25.65
N LEU A 319 5.46 5.49 24.52
CA LEU A 319 4.69 5.39 23.28
C LEU A 319 4.29 3.93 23.05
N LEU A 320 3.16 3.72 22.39
CA LEU A 320 2.77 2.40 21.88
C LEU A 320 3.39 2.18 20.50
N GLY A 321 4.12 1.08 20.33
CA GLY A 321 4.61 0.63 19.03
C GLY A 321 3.61 -0.31 18.35
N GLN A 322 3.38 -0.14 17.05
CA GLN A 322 2.55 -1.04 16.25
C GLN A 322 3.20 -1.36 14.91
N GLY A 323 3.02 -2.60 14.45
CA GLY A 323 3.47 -3.08 13.14
C GLY A 323 2.43 -2.91 12.04
N THR A 324 1.70 -1.80 12.06
CA THR A 324 0.73 -1.41 11.01
C THR A 324 1.47 -1.19 9.69
N ILE A 325 0.92 -1.71 8.58
CA ILE A 325 1.51 -1.58 7.24
C ILE A 325 0.64 -0.74 6.30
N TYR A 326 1.14 -0.40 5.11
CA TYR A 326 0.48 0.54 4.20
C TYR A 326 -0.95 0.16 3.81
N PRO A 327 -1.24 -1.10 3.45
CA PRO A 327 -2.62 -1.54 3.24
C PRO A 327 -3.55 -1.23 4.42
N ASP A 328 -3.09 -1.43 5.66
CA ASP A 328 -3.89 -1.17 6.87
C ASP A 328 -4.22 0.33 7.00
N THR A 329 -3.31 1.22 6.61
CA THR A 329 -3.50 2.68 6.70
C THR A 329 -4.47 3.22 5.65
N VAL A 330 -4.45 2.67 4.43
CA VAL A 330 -5.36 3.11 3.35
C VAL A 330 -6.77 2.58 3.61
N GLU A 331 -6.91 1.32 4.05
CA GLU A 331 -8.22 0.74 4.38
C GLU A 331 -8.89 1.42 5.59
N SER A 332 -8.10 1.98 6.53
CA SER A 332 -8.59 2.68 7.72
C SER A 332 -8.77 4.19 7.53
N GLY A 333 -7.87 4.84 6.79
CA GLY A 333 -7.98 6.24 6.36
C GLY A 333 -9.07 6.44 5.31
N GLY A 334 -9.43 5.35 4.59
CA GLY A 334 -10.59 5.25 3.73
C GLY A 334 -10.49 6.14 2.51
N THR A 335 -9.96 5.61 1.40
CA THR A 335 -10.48 6.12 0.13
C THR A 335 -11.97 5.77 0.11
N LYS A 336 -12.84 6.75 -0.21
CA LYS A 336 -14.31 6.54 -0.16
C LYS A 336 -14.76 5.32 -0.99
N ASN A 337 -13.92 4.90 -1.93
CA ASN A 337 -14.19 3.89 -2.95
C ASN A 337 -13.57 2.51 -2.64
N ALA A 338 -12.74 2.35 -1.59
CA ALA A 338 -12.17 1.05 -1.22
C ALA A 338 -13.17 0.18 -0.44
N HIS A 339 -13.38 -1.06 -0.88
CA HIS A 339 -14.24 -2.01 -0.18
C HIS A 339 -13.63 -2.42 1.17
N LYS A 340 -14.28 -2.07 2.29
CA LYS A 340 -13.88 -2.49 3.64
C LYS A 340 -14.15 -3.98 3.84
N ILE A 341 -13.13 -4.81 3.74
CA ILE A 341 -13.27 -6.28 3.87
C ILE A 341 -13.13 -6.74 5.34
N LYS A 342 -12.48 -5.99 6.25
CA LYS A 342 -12.31 -6.39 7.66
C LYS A 342 -12.25 -5.20 8.65
N THR A 343 -12.76 -5.41 9.87
CA THR A 343 -12.49 -4.56 11.04
C THR A 343 -11.08 -4.83 11.54
N HIS A 344 -10.18 -3.88 11.38
CA HIS A 344 -8.79 -3.98 11.85
C HIS A 344 -8.67 -3.51 13.31
N HIS A 345 -8.17 -4.39 14.17
CA HIS A 345 -7.96 -4.08 15.60
C HIS A 345 -6.95 -2.94 15.85
N ASN A 346 -6.10 -2.61 14.87
CA ASN A 346 -5.08 -1.56 14.98
C ASN A 346 -5.61 -0.14 14.70
N ARG A 347 -6.90 0.02 14.37
CA ARG A 347 -7.49 1.28 13.91
C ARG A 347 -8.90 1.49 14.47
N VAL A 348 -9.01 1.35 15.80
CA VAL A 348 -10.22 1.69 16.58
C VAL A 348 -10.20 3.18 16.98
N PRO A 349 -11.35 3.82 17.28
CA PRO A 349 -11.41 5.25 17.60
C PRO A 349 -10.41 5.70 18.68
N GLU A 350 -10.19 4.86 19.69
CA GLU A 350 -9.22 5.15 20.76
C GLU A 350 -7.78 5.18 20.25
N ILE A 351 -7.45 4.31 19.29
CA ILE A 351 -6.12 4.28 18.65
C ILE A 351 -5.94 5.50 17.76
N GLU A 352 -6.97 5.91 17.01
CA GLU A 352 -6.95 7.16 16.22
C GLU A 352 -6.71 8.40 17.08
N GLU A 353 -7.36 8.51 18.24
CA GLU A 353 -7.09 9.59 19.19
C GLU A 353 -5.66 9.54 19.72
N MET A 354 -5.11 8.35 19.98
CA MET A 354 -3.72 8.19 20.39
C MET A 354 -2.72 8.56 19.29
N ILE A 355 -3.02 8.27 18.02
CA ILE A 355 -2.20 8.71 16.86
C ILE A 355 -2.18 10.23 16.80
N LYS A 356 -3.37 10.87 16.85
CA LYS A 356 -3.51 12.33 16.84
C LYS A 356 -2.80 12.99 18.03
N ALA A 357 -2.80 12.33 19.19
CA ALA A 357 -2.07 12.77 20.38
C ALA A 357 -0.56 12.47 20.34
N GLY A 358 -0.03 11.87 19.26
CA GLY A 358 1.39 11.55 19.12
C GLY A 358 1.87 10.43 20.07
N LYS A 359 0.96 9.56 20.53
CA LYS A 359 1.24 8.49 21.50
C LYS A 359 1.59 7.15 20.85
N ILE A 360 1.57 7.07 19.52
CA ILE A 360 1.83 5.85 18.75
C ILE A 360 2.97 6.04 17.77
N ILE A 361 3.80 5.01 17.64
CA ILE A 361 4.82 4.90 16.61
C ILE A 361 4.57 3.66 15.73
N GLU A 362 4.57 3.88 14.41
CA GLU A 362 4.27 2.86 13.40
C GLU A 362 5.33 2.93 12.30
N PRO A 363 6.53 2.37 12.53
CA PRO A 363 7.68 2.58 11.66
C PRO A 363 7.51 2.04 10.24
N ILE A 364 6.65 1.04 10.06
CA ILE A 364 6.47 0.34 8.80
C ILE A 364 5.13 0.65 8.13
N LYS A 365 4.42 1.69 8.61
CA LYS A 365 3.10 2.07 8.09
C LYS A 365 3.10 2.47 6.63
N GLU A 366 4.25 2.83 6.07
CA GLU A 366 4.39 3.22 4.67
C GLU A 366 4.80 2.05 3.77
N LEU A 367 4.95 0.83 4.29
CA LEU A 367 5.46 -0.32 3.55
C LEU A 367 4.37 -1.33 3.17
N TYR A 368 4.56 -1.98 2.02
CA TYR A 368 3.85 -3.20 1.66
C TYR A 368 4.45 -4.43 2.34
N LYS A 369 3.68 -5.53 2.38
CA LYS A 369 4.07 -6.78 3.06
C LYS A 369 5.39 -7.37 2.53
N ASP A 370 5.62 -7.31 1.23
CA ASP A 370 6.86 -7.72 0.58
C ASP A 370 8.04 -6.78 0.93
N GLU A 371 7.79 -5.47 1.00
CA GLU A 371 8.79 -4.49 1.45
C GLU A 371 9.17 -4.71 2.93
N VAL A 372 8.21 -5.01 3.81
CA VAL A 372 8.48 -5.37 5.21
C VAL A 372 9.37 -6.60 5.31
N ARG A 373 9.12 -7.62 4.47
CA ARG A 373 9.99 -8.81 4.39
C ARG A 373 11.41 -8.46 3.93
N MET A 374 11.54 -7.58 2.94
CA MET A 374 12.86 -7.10 2.49
C MET A 374 13.59 -6.33 3.59
N VAL A 375 12.88 -5.47 4.33
CA VAL A 375 13.42 -4.79 5.52
C VAL A 375 13.89 -5.82 6.53
N GLY A 376 13.06 -6.81 6.87
CA GLY A 376 13.42 -7.87 7.80
C GLY A 376 14.74 -8.57 7.45
N ARG A 377 14.92 -8.95 6.18
CA ARG A 377 16.18 -9.54 5.70
C ARG A 377 17.37 -8.60 5.91
N LYS A 378 17.20 -7.33 5.58
CA LYS A 378 18.26 -6.30 5.72
C LYS A 378 18.61 -6.01 7.18
N LEU A 379 17.65 -6.21 8.09
CA LEU A 379 17.84 -6.03 9.53
C LEU A 379 18.43 -7.27 10.23
N GLY A 380 18.57 -8.39 9.53
CA GLY A 380 19.16 -9.63 10.04
C GLY A 380 18.14 -10.64 10.58
N LEU A 381 16.84 -10.48 10.28
CA LEU A 381 15.87 -11.53 10.59
C LEU A 381 16.07 -12.74 9.67
N PRO A 382 15.98 -13.98 10.20
CA PRO A 382 16.19 -15.18 9.41
C PRO A 382 15.03 -15.45 8.45
N ASP A 383 15.32 -16.04 7.28
CA ASP A 383 14.32 -16.32 6.24
C ASP A 383 13.16 -17.22 6.74
N LYS A 384 13.38 -18.05 7.77
CA LYS A 384 12.32 -18.87 8.36
C LYS A 384 11.20 -18.03 9.01
N MET A 385 11.50 -16.78 9.41
CA MET A 385 10.53 -15.84 9.97
C MET A 385 9.84 -14.96 8.91
N ILE A 386 10.40 -14.87 7.70
CA ILE A 386 10.05 -13.89 6.66
C ILE A 386 9.16 -14.53 5.59
#